data_AF-A0AA97DC70-F1
#
_entry.id   AF-A0AA97DC70-F1
#
_cell.length_a   1.000
_cell.length_b   1.000
_cell.length_c   1.000
_cell.angle_alpha   90.00
_cell.angle_beta   90.00
_cell.angle_gamma   90.00
#
_symmetry.space_group_name_H-M   'P 1'
#
loop_
_entity.id
_entity.type
_entity.pdbx_description
1 polymer ?
#
loop_
_entity_poly.entity_id
_entity_poly.type
_entity_poly.pdbx_seq_one_letter_code
_entity_poly.pdbx_strand_id
1 'polypeptide(L)'
;MTDNTGAVAWIDKTSLSAAALADGISIEGAGTSVSPFKVKDLGIVTTMIADLNVTEGKLATDAVTTVKIAADAVTTAKILDANVTTTKIADLNVTEGKLATDAVTTAKILDANVTTTKIADLNVTNGKLANDAVTTAKILDANVTTTKIADLNVTKEKLADDAVTTDKILNATILAEDIASPGMKKYW
;
A
#
# COMPACT_ATOMS: atom_id res chain seq x y z
N MET A 1 46.19 15.01 -50.80
CA MET A 1 47.26 14.60 -49.86
C MET A 1 48.55 14.84 -50.63
N THR A 2 49.36 15.83 -50.26
CA THR A 2 50.63 16.06 -50.96
C THR A 2 51.62 15.05 -50.42
N ASP A 3 52.08 14.14 -51.27
CA ASP A 3 53.36 13.50 -51.02
C ASP A 3 54.42 14.61 -51.01
N ASN A 4 55.46 14.43 -50.21
CA ASN A 4 56.40 15.47 -49.83
C ASN A 4 57.33 15.95 -50.99
N THR A 5 56.88 15.80 -52.24
CA THR A 5 57.51 16.16 -53.51
C THR A 5 56.89 17.40 -54.16
N GLY A 6 55.80 17.94 -53.60
CA GLY A 6 55.11 19.11 -54.14
C GLY A 6 54.21 18.81 -55.35
N ALA A 7 54.07 17.55 -55.75
CA ALA A 7 53.13 17.12 -56.78
C ALA A 7 51.71 17.06 -56.17
N VAL A 8 50.81 17.92 -56.65
CA VAL A 8 49.40 17.86 -56.27
C VAL A 8 48.72 16.76 -57.08
N ALA A 9 48.47 15.61 -56.46
CA ALA A 9 47.58 14.60 -57.02
C ALA A 9 46.14 15.12 -56.93
N TRP A 10 45.63 15.63 -58.05
CA TRP A 10 44.23 16.00 -58.19
C TRP A 10 43.40 14.72 -58.25
N ILE A 11 42.46 14.57 -57.32
CA ILE A 11 41.45 13.51 -57.42
C ILE A 11 40.60 13.82 -58.65
N ASP A 12 40.51 12.89 -59.59
CA ASP A 12 39.68 13.05 -60.79
C ASP A 12 38.22 13.26 -60.34
N LYS A 13 37.57 14.32 -60.81
CA LYS A 13 36.15 14.59 -60.52
C LYS A 13 35.25 13.39 -60.85
N THR A 14 35.63 12.57 -61.83
CA THR A 14 34.89 11.36 -62.21
C THR A 14 35.05 10.21 -61.21
N SER A 15 36.13 10.20 -60.42
CA SER A 15 36.32 9.26 -59.31
C SER A 15 35.43 9.56 -58.09
N LEU A 16 34.86 10.77 -58.02
CA LEU A 16 33.82 11.18 -57.07
C LEU A 16 32.41 10.94 -57.65
N SER A 17 32.23 9.84 -58.39
CA SER A 17 30.94 9.51 -58.98
C SER A 17 29.85 9.35 -57.91
N ALA A 18 28.59 9.58 -58.27
CA ALA A 18 27.44 9.37 -57.39
C ALA A 18 27.45 7.98 -56.71
N ALA A 19 27.88 6.94 -57.44
CA ALA A 19 27.99 5.57 -56.93
C ALA A 19 29.21 5.33 -56.03
N ALA A 20 30.25 6.17 -56.12
CA ALA A 20 31.40 6.10 -55.23
C ALA A 20 31.16 6.82 -53.88
N LEU A 21 30.19 7.75 -53.84
CA LEU A 21 29.87 8.56 -52.67
C LEU A 21 28.62 8.07 -51.92
N ALA A 22 27.61 7.57 -52.63
CA ALA A 22 26.49 6.86 -52.04
C ALA A 22 26.89 5.40 -51.79
N ASP A 23 26.84 4.93 -50.55
CA ASP A 23 27.05 3.52 -50.23
C ASP A 23 25.83 2.64 -50.58
N GLY A 24 24.70 3.27 -50.97
CA GLY A 24 23.44 2.62 -51.31
C GLY A 24 22.69 2.03 -50.09
N ILE A 25 23.29 2.10 -48.91
CA ILE A 25 22.80 1.52 -47.66
C ILE A 25 22.40 2.65 -46.69
N SER A 26 23.32 3.54 -46.32
CA SER A 26 23.09 4.68 -45.43
C SER A 26 22.81 5.99 -46.17
N ILE A 27 23.45 6.21 -47.33
CA ILE A 27 23.34 7.44 -48.13
C ILE A 27 22.81 7.12 -49.52
N GLU A 28 21.82 7.87 -49.97
CA GLU A 28 21.27 7.82 -51.34
C GLU A 28 21.32 9.20 -52.02
N GLY A 29 21.17 9.21 -53.35
CA GLY A 29 21.15 10.43 -54.17
C GLY A 29 22.33 10.53 -55.13
N ALA A 30 22.18 11.35 -56.17
CA ALA A 30 23.21 11.56 -57.20
C ALA A 30 24.13 12.76 -56.92
N GLY A 31 23.95 13.47 -55.80
CA GLY A 31 24.70 14.67 -55.46
C GLY A 31 24.34 15.90 -56.32
N THR A 32 23.18 15.88 -56.98
CA THR A 32 22.68 17.01 -57.78
C THR A 32 21.61 17.80 -57.01
N SER A 33 21.28 19.03 -57.42
CA SER A 33 20.22 19.81 -56.77
C SER A 33 18.85 19.11 -56.79
N VAL A 34 18.61 18.24 -57.77
CA VAL A 34 17.36 17.46 -57.90
C VAL A 34 17.43 16.10 -57.18
N SER A 35 18.63 15.63 -56.84
CA SER A 35 18.87 14.37 -56.13
C SER A 35 20.08 14.54 -55.19
N PRO A 36 19.92 15.33 -54.10
CA PRO A 36 21.02 15.59 -53.18
C PRO A 36 21.37 14.31 -52.43
N PHE A 37 22.63 14.20 -51.98
CA PHE A 37 23.00 13.15 -51.04
C PHE A 37 22.22 13.35 -49.74
N LYS A 38 21.51 12.33 -49.30
CA LYS A 38 20.74 12.33 -48.05
C LYS A 38 20.84 10.96 -47.39
N VAL A 39 20.62 10.94 -46.09
CA VAL A 39 20.41 9.69 -45.37
C VAL A 39 19.15 9.03 -45.92
N LYS A 40 19.27 7.77 -46.32
CA LYS A 40 18.13 6.98 -46.79
C LYS A 40 17.12 6.79 -45.65
N ASP A 41 15.84 6.69 -45.97
CA ASP A 41 14.84 6.33 -44.96
C ASP A 41 15.18 4.96 -44.36
N LEU A 42 15.14 4.87 -43.03
CA LEU A 42 15.63 3.72 -42.25
C LEU A 42 17.11 3.33 -42.54
N GLY A 43 17.88 4.17 -43.24
CA GLY A 43 19.26 3.90 -43.64
C GLY A 43 20.24 3.86 -42.48
N ILE A 44 19.87 4.43 -41.32
CA ILE A 44 20.61 4.30 -40.06
C ILE A 44 20.09 3.07 -39.32
N VAL A 45 20.86 1.98 -39.39
CA VAL A 45 20.61 0.73 -38.67
C VAL A 45 21.45 0.62 -37.41
N THR A 46 21.13 -0.35 -36.53
CA THR A 46 21.82 -0.53 -35.24
C THR A 46 23.34 -0.63 -35.38
N THR A 47 23.86 -1.31 -36.41
CA THR A 47 25.32 -1.45 -36.61
C THR A 47 26.04 -0.13 -36.95
N MET A 48 25.30 0.91 -37.36
CA MET A 48 25.83 2.25 -37.61
C MET A 48 25.82 3.14 -36.36
N ILE A 49 25.20 2.68 -35.27
CA ILE A 49 25.17 3.35 -33.98
C ILE A 49 26.01 2.50 -33.01
N ALA A 50 27.24 2.93 -32.74
CA ALA A 50 28.08 2.24 -31.77
C ALA A 50 27.45 2.26 -30.37
N ASP A 51 27.83 1.28 -29.53
CA ASP A 51 27.35 1.18 -28.16
C ASP A 51 27.55 2.49 -27.39
N LEU A 52 26.56 2.84 -26.57
CA LEU A 52 26.53 4.07 -25.76
C LEU A 52 26.50 5.39 -26.55
N ASN A 53 26.45 5.37 -27.89
CA ASN A 53 26.44 6.61 -28.66
C ASN A 53 25.11 7.37 -28.55
N VAL A 54 23.97 6.73 -28.25
CA VAL A 54 22.71 7.45 -27.99
C VAL A 54 22.69 7.94 -26.54
N THR A 55 23.35 9.08 -26.31
CA THR A 55 23.44 9.74 -25.00
C THR A 55 22.20 10.57 -24.70
N GLU A 56 22.03 11.00 -23.45
CA GLU A 56 20.93 11.88 -23.02
C GLU A 56 20.77 13.12 -23.93
N GLY A 57 21.85 13.84 -24.24
CA GLY A 57 21.78 15.03 -25.10
C GLY A 57 21.34 14.78 -26.55
N LYS A 58 21.26 13.52 -27.00
CA LYS A 58 20.75 13.15 -28.34
C LYS A 58 19.27 12.78 -28.31
N LEU A 59 18.69 12.59 -27.13
CA LEU A 59 17.26 12.39 -26.92
C LEU A 59 16.68 13.69 -26.38
N ALA A 60 15.80 14.33 -27.16
CA ALA A 60 15.06 15.47 -26.65
C ALA A 60 14.19 15.06 -25.44
N THR A 61 13.83 16.03 -24.59
CA THR A 61 12.84 15.83 -23.52
C THR A 61 11.57 15.23 -24.10
N ASP A 62 11.02 14.23 -23.42
CA ASP A 62 9.82 13.47 -23.83
C ASP A 62 9.93 12.73 -25.17
N ALA A 63 11.14 12.58 -25.74
CA ALA A 63 11.34 11.84 -26.98
C ALA A 63 10.99 10.36 -26.86
N VAL A 64 11.10 9.76 -25.67
CA VAL A 64 10.68 8.38 -25.39
C VAL A 64 9.33 8.40 -24.68
N THR A 65 8.26 8.36 -25.47
CA THR A 65 6.87 8.31 -25.00
C THR A 65 6.46 6.88 -24.65
N THR A 66 5.33 6.72 -23.96
CA THR A 66 4.79 5.40 -23.57
C THR A 66 4.60 4.45 -24.75
N VAL A 67 4.16 4.95 -25.92
CA VAL A 67 3.97 4.12 -27.14
C VAL A 67 5.30 3.60 -27.72
N LYS A 68 6.43 4.23 -27.40
CA LYS A 68 7.77 3.78 -27.81
C LYS A 68 8.35 2.72 -26.87
N ILE A 69 7.73 2.52 -25.70
CA ILE A 69 8.10 1.49 -24.74
C ILE A 69 7.15 0.31 -24.96
N ALA A 70 7.70 -0.84 -25.39
CA ALA A 70 6.89 -2.04 -25.59
C ALA A 70 6.20 -2.47 -24.28
N ALA A 71 5.05 -3.15 -24.39
CA ALA A 71 4.39 -3.76 -23.25
C ALA A 71 5.38 -4.67 -22.49
N ASP A 72 5.33 -4.62 -21.16
CA ASP A 72 6.21 -5.38 -20.25
C ASP A 72 7.72 -5.12 -20.41
N ALA A 73 8.12 -4.12 -21.20
CA ALA A 73 9.53 -3.79 -21.38
C ALA A 73 10.19 -3.31 -20.08
N VAL A 74 9.44 -2.75 -19.13
CA VAL A 74 9.94 -2.34 -17.82
C VAL A 74 9.64 -3.42 -16.78
N THR A 75 10.53 -4.40 -16.70
CA THR A 75 10.47 -5.51 -15.73
C THR A 75 10.99 -5.08 -14.36
N THR A 76 10.69 -5.83 -13.29
CA THR A 76 11.24 -5.59 -11.94
C THR A 76 12.75 -5.43 -11.93
N ALA A 77 13.52 -6.25 -12.66
CA ALA A 77 14.98 -6.16 -12.71
C ALA A 77 15.53 -4.85 -13.33
N LYS A 78 14.69 -4.09 -14.05
CA LYS A 78 15.04 -2.78 -14.62
C LYS A 78 14.72 -1.62 -13.67
N ILE A 79 14.00 -1.89 -12.58
CA ILE A 79 13.70 -0.92 -11.52
C ILE A 79 14.62 -1.27 -10.35
N LEU A 80 15.59 -0.39 -10.06
CA LEU A 80 16.47 -0.60 -8.92
C LEU A 80 15.68 -0.57 -7.60
N ASP A 81 16.20 -1.27 -6.60
CA ASP A 81 15.63 -1.29 -5.26
C ASP A 81 15.47 0.14 -4.72
N ALA A 82 14.37 0.36 -3.99
CA ALA A 82 13.96 1.65 -3.43
C ALA A 82 13.65 2.78 -4.43
N ASN A 83 13.73 2.56 -5.74
CA ASN A 83 13.41 3.61 -6.72
C ASN A 83 11.90 3.92 -6.80
N VAL A 84 11.02 3.00 -6.40
CA VAL A 84 9.57 3.26 -6.27
C VAL A 84 9.30 3.94 -4.92
N THR A 85 9.40 5.27 -4.92
CA THR A 85 9.17 6.12 -3.75
C THR A 85 7.69 6.37 -3.52
N THR A 86 7.31 6.83 -2.32
CA THR A 86 5.92 7.17 -1.98
C THR A 86 5.30 8.14 -2.98
N THR A 87 6.03 9.17 -3.41
CA THR A 87 5.58 10.15 -4.40
C THR A 87 5.30 9.57 -5.79
N LYS A 88 5.83 8.39 -6.12
CA LYS A 88 5.55 7.68 -7.39
C LYS A 88 4.31 6.81 -7.31
N ILE A 89 3.79 6.56 -6.11
CA ILE A 89 2.57 5.80 -5.87
C ILE A 89 1.46 6.81 -5.59
N ALA A 90 0.51 6.94 -6.51
CA ALA A 90 -0.64 7.80 -6.29
C ALA A 90 -1.47 7.30 -5.09
N ASP A 91 -2.14 8.23 -4.42
CA ASP A 91 -2.99 7.92 -3.28
C ASP A 91 -4.02 6.84 -3.64
N LEU A 92 -4.27 5.93 -2.69
CA LEU A 92 -5.20 4.80 -2.82
C LEU A 92 -4.81 3.72 -3.86
N ASN A 93 -3.66 3.82 -4.54
CA ASN A 93 -3.27 2.80 -5.51
C ASN A 93 -2.80 1.48 -4.87
N VAL A 94 -2.38 1.48 -3.59
CA VAL A 94 -2.09 0.25 -2.84
C VAL A 94 -3.40 -0.36 -2.33
N THR A 95 -4.05 -1.11 -3.20
CA THR A 95 -5.32 -1.82 -2.94
C THR A 95 -5.10 -3.10 -2.15
N GLU A 96 -6.15 -3.67 -1.57
CA GLU A 96 -6.11 -4.93 -0.80
C GLU A 96 -5.37 -6.05 -1.55
N GLY A 97 -5.68 -6.29 -2.83
CA GLY A 97 -5.00 -7.32 -3.62
C GLY A 97 -3.49 -7.10 -3.87
N LYS A 98 -2.94 -5.93 -3.52
CA LYS A 98 -1.50 -5.64 -3.56
C LYS A 98 -0.80 -5.88 -2.22
N LEU A 99 -1.56 -6.07 -1.14
CA LEU A 99 -1.07 -6.42 0.18
C LEU A 99 -1.13 -7.93 0.36
N ALA A 100 0.01 -8.55 0.70
CA ALA A 100 0.00 -9.95 1.14
C ALA A 100 -0.81 -10.09 2.45
N THR A 101 -1.34 -11.29 2.72
CA THR A 101 -2.22 -11.57 3.87
C THR A 101 -1.69 -11.05 5.22
N ASP A 102 -0.38 -11.17 5.45
CA ASP A 102 0.27 -10.72 6.71
C ASP A 102 1.15 -9.48 6.52
N ALA A 103 0.90 -8.70 5.47
CA ALA A 103 1.69 -7.51 5.17
C ALA A 103 1.57 -6.41 6.23
N VAL A 104 0.48 -6.35 7.00
CA VAL A 104 0.26 -5.36 8.07
C VAL A 104 0.28 -6.08 9.42
N THR A 105 1.47 -6.23 9.98
CA THR A 105 1.69 -6.84 11.30
C THR A 105 1.39 -5.83 12.42
N THR A 106 1.26 -6.32 13.66
CA THR A 106 1.07 -5.47 14.85
C THR A 106 2.18 -4.42 14.98
N ALA A 107 3.44 -4.77 14.71
CA ALA A 107 4.56 -3.84 14.75
C ALA A 107 4.49 -2.70 13.72
N LYS A 108 3.69 -2.85 12.65
CA LYS A 108 3.43 -1.80 11.65
C LYS A 108 2.29 -0.86 12.07
N ILE A 109 1.51 -1.23 13.08
CA ILE A 109 0.43 -0.42 13.65
C ILE A 109 0.97 0.23 14.92
N LEU A 110 1.24 1.52 14.87
CA LEU A 110 1.68 2.26 16.04
C LEU A 110 0.60 2.28 17.14
N ASP A 111 1.04 2.38 18.38
CA ASP A 111 0.16 2.49 19.54
C ASP A 111 -0.83 3.66 19.36
N ALA A 112 -2.06 3.46 19.83
CA ALA A 112 -3.20 4.38 19.68
C ALA A 112 -3.69 4.64 18.24
N ASN A 113 -3.09 4.04 17.20
CA ASN A 113 -3.60 4.20 15.84
C ASN A 113 -4.96 3.50 15.62
N VAL A 114 -5.28 2.46 16.40
CA VAL A 114 -6.62 1.84 16.40
C VAL A 114 -7.52 2.62 17.37
N THR A 115 -8.11 3.70 16.85
CA THR A 115 -9.05 4.55 17.59
C THR A 115 -10.42 3.91 17.71
N THR A 116 -11.24 4.35 18.67
CA THR A 116 -12.62 3.85 18.85
C THR A 116 -13.44 3.92 17.56
N THR A 117 -13.30 5.00 16.80
CA THR A 117 -13.97 5.18 15.50
C THR A 117 -13.57 4.18 14.41
N LYS A 118 -12.41 3.52 14.54
CA LYS A 118 -11.97 2.46 13.62
C LYS A 118 -12.52 1.09 13.99
N ILE A 119 -13.08 0.94 15.20
CA ILE A 119 -13.72 -0.28 15.67
C ILE A 119 -15.22 -0.10 15.46
N ALA A 120 -15.80 -0.80 14.50
CA ALA A 120 -17.25 -0.76 14.29
C ALA A 120 -18.00 -1.26 15.53
N ASP A 121 -19.24 -0.79 15.69
CA ASP A 121 -20.10 -1.18 16.80
C ASP A 121 -20.24 -2.71 16.89
N LEU A 122 -20.26 -3.21 18.13
CA LEU A 122 -20.36 -4.65 18.45
C LEU A 122 -19.17 -5.52 17.98
N ASN A 123 -18.11 -4.95 17.40
CA ASN A 123 -16.96 -5.75 16.98
C ASN A 123 -16.12 -6.25 18.16
N VAL A 124 -16.18 -5.64 19.35
CA VAL A 124 -15.53 -6.19 20.56
C VAL A 124 -16.44 -7.25 21.17
N THR A 125 -16.28 -8.49 20.70
CA THR A 125 -17.04 -9.65 21.18
C THR A 125 -16.42 -10.24 22.45
N ASN A 126 -17.16 -11.09 23.16
CA ASN A 126 -16.66 -11.76 24.38
C ASN A 126 -15.34 -12.50 24.14
N GLY A 127 -15.17 -13.16 22.98
CA GLY A 127 -13.93 -13.87 22.65
C GLY A 127 -12.70 -12.95 22.45
N LYS A 128 -12.90 -11.64 22.31
CA LYS A 128 -11.84 -10.63 22.21
C LYS A 128 -11.49 -10.01 23.58
N LEU A 129 -12.31 -10.24 24.60
CA LEU A 129 -12.07 -9.80 25.97
C LEU A 129 -11.46 -10.96 26.75
N ALA A 130 -10.28 -10.75 27.33
CA ALA A 130 -9.76 -11.67 28.34
C ALA A 130 -10.69 -11.71 29.57
N ASN A 131 -10.68 -12.80 30.33
CA ASN A 131 -11.59 -13.00 31.48
C ASN A 131 -11.59 -11.83 32.47
N ASP A 132 -10.43 -11.24 32.74
CA ASP A 132 -10.27 -10.12 33.69
C ASP A 132 -10.08 -8.77 33.00
N ALA A 133 -10.44 -8.68 31.70
CA ALA A 133 -10.27 -7.45 30.94
C ALA A 133 -11.15 -6.32 31.48
N VAL A 134 -12.36 -6.62 31.97
CA VAL A 134 -13.31 -5.62 32.51
C VAL A 134 -13.17 -5.54 34.03
N THR A 135 -12.20 -4.73 34.47
CA THR A 135 -11.93 -4.46 35.89
C THR A 135 -12.89 -3.41 36.45
N THR A 136 -13.06 -3.33 37.78
CA THR A 136 -13.88 -2.29 38.45
C THR A 136 -13.56 -0.88 37.95
N ALA A 137 -12.27 -0.52 37.79
CA ALA A 137 -11.86 0.78 37.29
C ALA A 137 -12.33 1.11 35.85
N LYS A 138 -12.77 0.13 35.06
CA LYS A 138 -13.34 0.32 33.72
C LYS A 138 -14.87 0.45 33.73
N ILE A 139 -15.51 0.18 34.88
CA ILE A 139 -16.94 0.34 35.08
C ILE A 139 -17.13 1.60 35.91
N LEU A 140 -17.77 2.62 35.33
CA LEU A 140 -18.11 3.82 36.09
C LEU A 140 -19.08 3.48 37.24
N ASP A 141 -18.93 4.16 38.37
CA ASP A 141 -19.78 3.98 39.54
C ASP A 141 -21.28 4.09 39.17
N ALA A 142 -22.09 3.22 39.79
CA ALA A 142 -23.52 3.06 39.54
C ALA A 142 -23.92 2.60 38.11
N ASN A 143 -22.98 2.32 37.21
CA ASN A 143 -23.35 1.84 35.86
C ASN A 143 -23.91 0.42 35.85
N VAL A 144 -23.65 -0.43 36.86
CA VAL A 144 -24.32 -1.73 37.01
C VAL A 144 -25.71 -1.51 37.61
N THR A 145 -26.65 -1.12 36.75
CA THR A 145 -28.05 -0.84 37.12
C THR A 145 -28.83 -2.14 37.33
N THR A 146 -29.95 -2.09 38.06
CA THR A 146 -30.82 -3.27 38.28
C THR A 146 -31.19 -3.99 36.98
N THR A 147 -31.50 -3.26 35.91
CA THR A 147 -31.82 -3.82 34.59
C THR A 147 -30.68 -4.57 33.90
N LYS A 148 -29.42 -4.37 34.32
CA LYS A 148 -28.24 -5.10 33.82
C LYS A 148 -27.98 -6.38 34.62
N ILE A 149 -28.61 -6.55 35.78
CA ILE A 149 -28.53 -7.76 36.59
C ILE A 149 -29.82 -8.55 36.33
N ALA A 150 -29.70 -9.72 35.71
CA ALA A 150 -30.87 -10.58 35.53
C ALA A 150 -31.47 -11.01 36.87
N ASP A 151 -32.77 -11.28 36.89
CA ASP A 151 -33.46 -11.74 38.09
C ASP A 151 -32.79 -12.99 38.67
N LEU A 152 -32.75 -13.06 40.01
CA LEU A 152 -32.11 -14.14 40.78
C LEU A 152 -30.58 -14.25 40.63
N ASN A 153 -29.92 -13.36 39.88
CA ASN A 153 -28.45 -13.41 39.75
C ASN A 153 -27.70 -12.93 41.00
N VAL A 154 -28.33 -12.21 41.93
CA VAL A 154 -27.72 -11.91 43.24
C VAL A 154 -27.97 -13.10 44.16
N THR A 155 -27.05 -14.08 44.11
CA THR A 155 -27.11 -15.29 44.93
C THR A 155 -26.53 -15.04 46.32
N LYS A 156 -26.74 -15.97 47.26
CA LYS A 156 -26.22 -15.86 48.63
C LYS A 156 -24.71 -15.61 48.66
N GLU A 157 -23.95 -16.27 47.80
CA GLU A 157 -22.49 -16.16 47.73
C GLU A 157 -22.01 -14.78 47.24
N LYS A 158 -22.88 -13.99 46.58
CA LYS A 158 -22.59 -12.62 46.14
C LYS A 158 -22.89 -11.57 47.21
N LEU A 159 -23.62 -11.94 48.25
CA LEU A 159 -23.86 -11.10 49.42
C LEU A 159 -22.86 -11.48 50.50
N ALA A 160 -22.06 -10.51 50.95
CA ALA A 160 -21.24 -10.71 52.13
C ALA A 160 -22.12 -10.95 53.37
N ASP A 161 -21.55 -11.58 54.39
CA ASP A 161 -22.19 -11.67 55.70
C ASP A 161 -22.57 -10.25 56.19
N ASP A 162 -23.75 -10.13 56.78
CA ASP A 162 -24.34 -8.86 57.23
C ASP A 162 -24.53 -7.79 56.13
N ALA A 163 -24.43 -8.13 54.84
CA ALA A 163 -24.62 -7.16 53.75
C ALA A 163 -26.03 -6.54 53.75
N VAL A 164 -27.05 -7.29 54.18
CA VAL A 164 -28.45 -6.83 54.28
C VAL A 164 -28.73 -6.39 55.71
N THR A 165 -28.42 -5.13 55.98
CA THR A 165 -28.64 -4.46 57.26
C THR A 165 -30.07 -3.91 57.37
N THR A 166 -30.55 -3.60 58.59
CA THR A 166 -31.92 -3.14 58.85
C THR A 166 -32.32 -1.90 58.03
N ASP A 167 -31.39 -0.98 57.78
CA ASP A 167 -31.60 0.22 56.94
C ASP A 167 -31.82 -0.10 55.46
N LYS A 168 -31.42 -1.29 54.98
CA LYS A 168 -31.69 -1.78 53.61
C LYS A 168 -33.03 -2.47 53.47
N ILE A 169 -33.74 -2.73 54.58
CA ILE A 169 -35.05 -3.37 54.60
C ILE A 169 -36.10 -2.29 54.86
N LEU A 170 -37.09 -2.19 53.98
CA LEU A 170 -38.19 -1.26 54.19
C LEU A 170 -39.06 -1.72 55.37
N ASN A 171 -39.45 -0.79 56.24
CA ASN A 171 -40.28 -1.12 57.40
C ASN A 171 -41.59 -1.79 56.98
N ALA A 172 -42.00 -2.81 57.74
CA ALA A 172 -43.22 -3.59 57.54
C ALA A 172 -43.31 -4.36 56.20
N THR A 173 -42.22 -4.53 55.45
CA THR A 173 -42.23 -5.36 54.22
C THR A 173 -41.88 -6.82 54.44
N ILE A 174 -41.27 -7.16 55.58
CA ILE A 174 -41.07 -8.56 55.98
C ILE A 174 -42.30 -8.97 56.78
N LEU A 175 -43.12 -9.85 56.20
CA LEU A 175 -44.34 -10.35 56.81
C LEU A 175 -44.05 -11.53 57.73
N ALA A 176 -45.00 -11.87 58.58
CA ALA A 176 -44.85 -13.00 59.51
C ALA A 176 -44.64 -14.33 58.77
N GLU A 177 -45.24 -14.48 57.59
CA GLU A 177 -45.06 -15.62 56.68
C GLU A 177 -43.65 -15.72 56.10
N ASP A 178 -42.92 -14.61 55.93
CA ASP A 178 -41.56 -14.60 55.36
C ASP A 178 -40.50 -15.11 56.34
N ILE A 179 -40.82 -15.08 57.65
CA ILE A 179 -39.95 -15.55 58.75
C ILE A 179 -40.45 -16.86 59.38
N ALA A 180 -41.67 -17.27 59.06
CA ALA A 180 -42.24 -18.50 59.59
C ALA A 180 -41.52 -19.71 58.98
N SER A 181 -40.68 -20.37 59.78
CA SER A 181 -40.20 -21.70 59.43
C SER A 181 -41.40 -22.63 59.20
N PRO A 182 -41.45 -23.43 58.12
CA PRO A 182 -42.62 -24.24 57.72
C PRO A 182 -43.03 -25.36 58.71
N GLY A 183 -42.56 -25.32 59.97
CA GLY A 183 -42.75 -26.38 60.96
C GLY A 183 -43.21 -25.94 62.35
N MET A 184 -43.46 -24.66 62.63
CA MET A 184 -44.01 -24.24 63.93
C MET A 184 -45.50 -24.60 64.03
N LYS A 185 -45.80 -25.90 64.17
CA LYS A 185 -47.10 -26.37 64.64
C LYS A 185 -47.34 -25.71 66.00
N LYS A 186 -48.43 -24.96 66.12
CA LYS A 186 -48.94 -24.49 67.42
C LYS A 186 -49.26 -25.71 68.27
N TYR A 187 -48.30 -26.12 69.10
CA TYR A 187 -48.60 -26.89 70.28
C TYR A 187 -49.10 -25.86 71.29
N TRP A 188 -50.42 -25.85 71.45
CA TRP A 188 -51.13 -25.07 72.45
C TRP A 188 -50.70 -25.53 73.84
#